data_AF-A0A4Q5QNM9-F1
#
_entry.id   AF-A0A4Q5QNM9-F1
#
_cell.length_a   1.000
_cell.length_b   1.000
_cell.length_c   1.000
_cell.angle_alpha   90.00
_cell.angle_beta   90.00
_cell.angle_gamma   90.00
#
_symmetry.space_group_name_H-M   'P 1'
#
loop_
_entity.id
_entity.type
_entity.pdbx_description
1 polymer ?
#
loop_
_entity_poly.entity_id
_entity_poly.type
_entity_poly.pdbx_seq_one_letter_code
_entity_poly.pdbx_strand_id
1 'polypeptide(L)'
;MHNLTLFQFFHWYYTAEGNLWLHAADQSQRLASLGITHVWLPPAYKSANGVAEPGYAVYDLYDLGEFDQKGTVRTRYGTREEYQQCIDAFHTNGIQVIADVVLNHKHGADEQEDVPVRKVNMDNRNEFAGEEETIRAWTKFYFPGRQGKYSDFVWDWHAFTGISENPEIIYMILNEHAHGQWDEMLEDENGNFDYLMGADIEFRNPAVREELRKWGQWYM
;
A
#
# COMPACT_ATOMS: atom_id res chain seq x y z
N MET A 1 -0.99 -37.22 2.01
CA MET A 1 -1.02 -35.86 1.44
C MET A 1 -1.61 -34.96 2.49
N HIS A 2 -0.93 -33.87 2.85
CA HIS A 2 -1.52 -32.83 3.71
C HIS A 2 -2.27 -31.85 2.81
N ASN A 3 -3.55 -31.59 3.12
CA ASN A 3 -4.35 -30.62 2.37
C ASN A 3 -3.83 -29.22 2.66
N LEU A 4 -3.76 -28.38 1.61
CA LEU A 4 -3.44 -26.97 1.77
C LEU A 4 -4.56 -26.28 2.55
N THR A 5 -4.18 -25.65 3.65
CA THR A 5 -5.08 -24.86 4.50
C THR A 5 -4.42 -23.52 4.79
N LEU A 6 -5.09 -22.44 4.35
CA LEU A 6 -4.69 -21.04 4.54
C LEU A 6 -5.42 -20.45 5.75
N PHE A 7 -4.72 -19.61 6.50
CA PHE A 7 -5.29 -18.86 7.62
C PHE A 7 -4.94 -17.37 7.51
N GLN A 8 -5.96 -16.51 7.44
CA GLN A 8 -5.77 -15.05 7.56
C GLN A 8 -5.48 -14.72 9.04
N PHE A 9 -4.26 -14.29 9.35
CA PHE A 9 -3.80 -14.12 10.73
C PHE A 9 -4.10 -12.72 11.31
N PHE A 10 -5.16 -12.07 10.84
CA PHE A 10 -5.52 -10.75 11.35
C PHE A 10 -7.01 -10.48 11.18
N HIS A 11 -7.49 -9.51 11.95
CA HIS A 11 -8.81 -8.92 11.80
C HIS A 11 -8.72 -7.40 11.97
N TRP A 12 -9.75 -6.68 11.54
CA TRP A 12 -9.76 -5.21 11.49
C TRP A 12 -9.46 -4.54 12.84
N TYR A 13 -9.98 -5.10 13.93
CA TYR A 13 -9.91 -4.52 15.27
C TYR A 13 -8.63 -4.82 16.07
N TYR A 14 -7.59 -5.40 15.45
CA TYR A 14 -6.34 -5.74 16.17
C TYR A 14 -5.61 -4.48 16.60
N THR A 15 -5.23 -4.30 17.87
CA THR A 15 -4.63 -3.04 18.34
C THR A 15 -3.11 -3.03 18.24
N ALA A 16 -2.51 -1.84 18.31
CA ALA A 16 -1.05 -1.70 18.26
C ALA A 16 -0.36 -2.33 19.47
N GLU A 17 -0.99 -2.22 20.64
CA GLU A 17 -0.50 -2.76 21.92
C GLU A 17 -0.50 -4.30 21.93
N GLY A 18 -1.35 -4.93 21.11
CA GLY A 18 -1.43 -6.38 21.00
C GLY A 18 -0.20 -7.02 20.35
N ASN A 19 0.59 -6.26 19.59
CA ASN A 19 1.77 -6.71 18.84
C ASN A 19 1.53 -8.02 18.07
N LEU A 20 0.97 -7.89 16.87
CA LEU A 20 0.55 -9.03 16.05
C LEU A 20 1.71 -9.96 15.70
N TRP A 21 2.92 -9.44 15.47
CA TRP A 21 4.07 -10.26 15.11
C TRP A 21 4.47 -11.22 16.23
N LEU A 22 4.56 -10.73 17.46
CA LEU A 22 4.87 -11.58 18.61
C LEU A 22 3.74 -12.58 18.90
N HIS A 23 2.49 -12.14 18.79
CA HIS A 23 1.34 -13.03 18.95
C HIS A 23 1.33 -14.15 17.90
N ALA A 24 1.61 -13.82 16.64
CA ALA A 24 1.66 -14.77 15.55
C ALA A 24 2.79 -15.79 15.71
N ALA A 25 3.98 -15.33 16.12
CA ALA A 25 5.10 -16.19 16.44
C ALA A 25 4.73 -17.22 17.53
N ASP A 26 4.08 -16.77 18.62
CA ASP A 26 3.64 -17.63 19.73
C ASP A 26 2.59 -18.68 19.30
N GLN A 27 1.72 -18.34 18.35
CA GLN A 27 0.68 -19.27 17.87
C GLN A 27 1.16 -20.25 16.78
N SER A 28 2.37 -20.08 16.22
CA SER A 28 2.89 -20.85 15.09
C SER A 28 2.81 -22.37 15.28
N GLN A 29 3.25 -22.88 16.44
CA GLN A 29 3.23 -24.32 16.74
C GLN A 29 1.79 -24.87 16.85
N ARG A 30 0.88 -24.10 17.47
CA ARG A 30 -0.53 -24.48 17.59
C ARG A 30 -1.19 -24.57 16.23
N LEU A 31 -0.99 -23.57 15.37
CA LEU A 31 -1.53 -23.58 14.00
C LEU A 31 -1.02 -24.79 13.20
N ALA A 32 0.27 -25.12 13.32
CA ALA A 32 0.83 -26.29 12.65
C ALA A 32 0.16 -27.59 13.13
N SER A 33 -0.08 -27.74 14.44
CA SER A 33 -0.80 -28.90 14.99
C SER A 33 -2.26 -29.02 14.51
N LEU A 34 -2.87 -27.89 14.13
CA LEU A 34 -4.22 -27.85 13.56
C LEU A 34 -4.24 -28.14 12.05
N GLY A 35 -3.07 -28.31 11.43
CA GLY A 35 -2.93 -28.59 9.99
C GLY A 35 -2.94 -27.34 9.12
N ILE A 36 -2.74 -26.14 9.69
CA ILE A 36 -2.50 -24.93 8.90
C ILE A 36 -1.15 -25.07 8.19
N THR A 37 -1.13 -24.69 6.92
CA THR A 37 0.05 -24.82 6.05
C THR A 37 0.54 -23.47 5.56
N HIS A 38 -0.34 -22.47 5.50
CA HIS A 38 -0.05 -21.14 5.02
C HIS A 38 -0.72 -20.12 5.93
N VAL A 39 -0.06 -19.00 6.19
CA VAL A 39 -0.66 -17.83 6.86
C VAL A 39 -0.56 -16.62 5.97
N TRP A 40 -1.66 -15.86 5.87
CA TRP A 40 -1.67 -14.54 5.26
C TRP A 40 -1.56 -13.50 6.37
N LEU A 41 -0.47 -12.73 6.34
CA LEU A 41 -0.18 -11.64 7.27
C LEU A 41 -0.65 -10.31 6.68
N PRO A 42 -1.10 -9.35 7.50
CA PRO A 42 -1.54 -8.04 7.02
C PRO A 42 -0.38 -7.24 6.42
N PRO A 43 -0.63 -6.11 5.73
CA PRO A 43 0.42 -5.25 5.21
C PRO A 43 1.43 -4.87 6.30
N ALA A 44 2.72 -5.16 6.06
CA ALA A 44 3.76 -5.02 7.07
C ALA A 44 4.50 -3.68 7.04
N TYR A 45 4.21 -2.84 6.04
CA TYR A 45 4.87 -1.55 5.81
C TYR A 45 4.13 -0.36 6.45
N LYS A 46 4.83 0.78 6.56
CA LYS A 46 4.36 1.99 7.23
C LYS A 46 3.16 2.59 6.49
N SER A 47 2.11 2.86 7.25
CA SER A 47 0.90 3.53 6.79
C SER A 47 0.89 5.03 7.09
N ALA A 48 0.02 5.78 6.43
CA ALA A 48 -0.10 7.23 6.51
C ALA A 48 -0.27 7.78 7.93
N ASN A 49 -1.06 7.13 8.78
CA ASN A 49 -1.25 7.51 10.19
C ASN A 49 -0.56 6.53 11.16
N GLY A 50 0.58 5.97 10.75
CA GLY A 50 1.44 5.15 11.63
C GLY A 50 0.70 3.96 12.24
N VAL A 51 0.66 3.88 13.56
CA VAL A 51 0.06 2.75 14.30
C VAL A 51 -1.48 2.74 14.29
N ALA A 52 -2.13 3.84 13.87
CA ALA A 52 -3.58 3.93 13.84
C ALA A 52 -4.20 3.19 12.63
N GLU A 53 -3.43 2.96 11.58
CA GLU A 53 -3.92 2.36 10.34
C GLU A 53 -3.74 0.84 10.30
N PRO A 54 -4.64 0.10 9.64
CA PRO A 54 -4.55 -1.36 9.47
C PRO A 54 -3.62 -1.79 8.31
N GLY A 55 -2.88 -0.88 7.67
CA GLY A 55 -1.92 -1.24 6.62
C GLY A 55 -2.30 -0.81 5.20
N TYR A 56 -3.59 -0.63 4.90
CA TYR A 56 -4.06 -0.35 3.53
C TYR A 56 -3.86 1.11 3.09
N ALA A 57 -3.74 2.06 4.01
CA ALA A 57 -3.37 3.44 3.71
C ALA A 57 -1.83 3.56 3.57
N VAL A 58 -1.27 2.95 2.52
CA VAL A 58 0.18 2.76 2.34
C VAL A 58 0.92 4.08 2.20
N TYR A 59 1.89 4.34 3.09
CA TYR A 59 2.81 5.46 2.95
C TYR A 59 4.12 5.02 2.30
N ASP A 60 4.88 4.13 2.95
CA ASP A 60 6.23 3.76 2.52
C ASP A 60 6.41 2.24 2.52
N LEU A 61 6.42 1.65 1.33
CA LEU A 61 6.54 0.21 1.08
C LEU A 61 7.85 -0.41 1.62
N TYR A 62 8.90 0.40 1.79
CA TYR A 62 10.21 -0.05 2.29
C TYR A 62 10.37 0.06 3.81
N ASP A 63 9.43 0.73 4.49
CA ASP A 63 9.48 0.90 5.94
C ASP A 63 8.64 -0.16 6.63
N LEU A 64 9.26 -1.30 6.95
CA LEU A 64 8.60 -2.43 7.64
C LEU A 64 8.47 -2.22 9.17
N GLY A 65 8.39 -0.96 9.60
CA GLY A 65 8.47 -0.59 11.00
C GLY A 65 9.92 -0.45 11.50
N GLU A 66 10.80 0.07 10.63
CA GLU A 66 12.24 0.25 10.88
C GLU A 66 12.61 1.73 11.08
N PHE A 67 11.87 2.65 10.45
CA PHE A 67 12.22 4.07 10.41
C PHE A 67 11.22 4.92 11.19
N ASP A 68 11.70 6.00 11.82
CA ASP A 68 10.83 7.00 12.45
C ASP A 68 10.14 7.84 11.36
N GLN A 69 8.92 7.42 11.02
CA GLN A 69 8.09 8.02 9.99
C GLN A 69 6.63 7.99 10.44
N LYS A 70 5.89 9.06 10.15
CA LYS A 70 4.48 9.22 10.55
C LYS A 70 4.26 9.06 12.07
N GLY A 71 5.22 9.59 12.85
CA GLY A 71 5.15 9.65 14.31
C GLY A 71 5.44 8.34 15.03
N THR A 72 5.99 7.33 14.34
CA THR A 72 6.30 6.03 14.93
C THR A 72 7.43 5.33 14.17
N VAL A 73 8.24 4.54 14.90
CA VAL A 73 9.13 3.55 14.30
C VAL A 73 8.32 2.33 13.84
N ARG A 74 7.68 1.63 14.78
CA ARG A 74 6.87 0.43 14.51
C ARG A 74 5.66 0.72 13.61
N THR A 75 5.17 -0.31 12.93
CA THR A 75 3.83 -0.29 12.34
C THR A 75 2.76 -0.57 13.41
N ARG A 76 1.49 -0.63 13.00
CA ARG A 76 0.43 -1.15 13.88
C ARG A 76 0.73 -2.56 14.39
N TYR A 77 1.49 -3.36 13.64
CA TYR A 77 1.68 -4.77 13.96
C TYR A 77 2.96 -5.08 14.72
N GLY A 78 4.03 -4.31 14.52
CA GLY A 78 5.30 -4.51 15.20
C GLY A 78 6.46 -3.78 14.52
N THR A 79 7.69 -4.07 14.95
CA THR A 79 8.92 -3.65 14.25
C THR A 79 9.29 -4.66 13.16
N ARG A 80 10.26 -4.27 12.31
CA ARG A 80 10.82 -5.15 11.29
C ARG A 80 11.43 -6.42 11.89
N GLU A 81 12.12 -6.30 13.02
CA GLU A 81 12.75 -7.43 13.69
C GLU A 81 11.71 -8.43 14.20
N GLU A 82 10.62 -7.92 14.78
CA GLU A 82 9.51 -8.76 15.24
C GLU A 82 8.80 -9.43 14.05
N TYR A 83 8.65 -8.73 12.92
CA TYR A 83 8.11 -9.30 11.69
C TYR A 83 8.96 -10.47 11.18
N GLN A 84 10.29 -10.31 11.17
CA GLN A 84 11.20 -11.40 10.79
C GLN A 84 11.10 -12.59 11.75
N GLN A 85 11.04 -12.34 13.06
CA GLN A 85 10.87 -13.40 14.07
C GLN A 85 9.56 -14.17 13.88
N CYS A 86 8.48 -13.47 13.54
CA CYS A 86 7.19 -14.07 13.19
C CYS A 86 7.32 -15.02 11.98
N ILE A 87 7.95 -14.57 10.90
CA ILE A 87 8.19 -15.38 9.70
C ILE A 87 9.03 -16.63 10.03
N ASP A 88 10.13 -16.45 10.75
CA ASP A 88 11.04 -17.54 11.13
C ASP A 88 10.34 -18.59 12.00
N ALA A 89 9.45 -18.17 12.90
CA ALA A 89 8.64 -19.06 13.74
C ALA A 89 7.66 -19.89 12.90
N PHE A 90 6.99 -19.29 11.91
CA PHE A 90 6.13 -20.04 10.98
C PHE A 90 6.93 -21.04 10.14
N HIS A 91 8.06 -20.62 9.56
CA HIS A 91 8.92 -21.50 8.76
C HIS A 91 9.48 -22.66 9.58
N THR A 92 9.89 -22.42 10.82
CA THR A 92 10.36 -23.47 11.75
C THR A 92 9.28 -24.54 12.00
N ASN A 93 8.01 -24.15 12.00
CA ASN A 93 6.87 -25.04 12.15
C ASN A 93 6.30 -25.56 10.81
N GLY A 94 7.01 -25.35 9.70
CA GLY A 94 6.61 -25.83 8.37
C GLY A 94 5.43 -25.08 7.74
N ILE A 95 5.11 -23.88 8.24
CA ILE A 95 4.04 -23.01 7.72
C ILE A 95 4.68 -21.96 6.79
N GLN A 96 4.13 -21.82 5.58
CA GLN A 96 4.54 -20.78 4.63
C GLN A 96 3.85 -19.45 4.96
N VAL A 97 4.54 -18.34 4.71
CA VAL A 97 4.00 -16.99 4.92
C VAL A 97 3.65 -16.34 3.59
N ILE A 98 2.46 -15.75 3.53
CA ILE A 98 1.98 -14.93 2.42
C ILE A 98 1.88 -13.50 2.93
N ALA A 99 2.59 -12.59 2.28
CA ALA A 99 2.55 -11.17 2.58
C ALA A 99 1.46 -10.46 1.78
N ASP A 100 0.81 -9.48 2.40
CA ASP A 100 -0.17 -8.62 1.73
C ASP A 100 0.52 -7.53 0.88
N VAL A 101 0.01 -7.32 -0.33
CA VAL A 101 0.60 -6.44 -1.34
C VAL A 101 -0.45 -5.43 -1.79
N VAL A 102 -0.30 -4.19 -1.33
CA VAL A 102 -1.20 -3.07 -1.59
C VAL A 102 -0.47 -2.08 -2.48
N LEU A 103 -0.76 -2.13 -3.78
CA LEU A 103 -0.08 -1.33 -4.81
C LEU A 103 -0.99 -0.39 -5.58
N ASN A 104 -2.29 -0.37 -5.28
CA ASN A 104 -3.24 0.50 -5.98
C ASN A 104 -2.93 1.99 -5.75
N HIS A 105 -2.60 2.36 -4.51
CA HIS A 105 -2.56 3.76 -4.11
C HIS A 105 -1.54 4.02 -3.02
N LYS A 106 -1.23 5.31 -2.83
CA LYS A 106 -0.42 5.81 -1.72
C LYS A 106 -1.19 6.88 -0.94
N HIS A 107 -0.97 6.93 0.37
CA HIS A 107 -1.58 7.88 1.29
C HIS A 107 -0.52 8.58 2.16
N GLY A 108 -0.85 9.79 2.59
CA GLY A 108 -0.03 10.55 3.53
C GLY A 108 1.25 11.05 2.90
N ALA A 109 1.17 11.67 1.71
CA ALA A 109 2.31 12.33 1.09
C ALA A 109 2.95 13.35 2.05
N ASP A 110 4.23 13.64 1.82
CA ASP A 110 5.02 14.52 2.67
C ASP A 110 4.85 16.00 2.29
N GLU A 111 4.54 16.27 1.03
CA GLU A 111 4.34 17.62 0.50
C GLU A 111 3.23 17.65 -0.58
N GLN A 112 2.61 18.82 -0.73
CA GLN A 112 1.67 19.10 -1.81
C GLN A 112 2.39 19.66 -3.04
N GLU A 113 1.95 19.25 -4.24
CA GLU A 113 2.42 19.78 -5.52
C GLU A 113 1.29 20.53 -6.24
N ASP A 114 1.66 21.41 -7.17
CA ASP A 114 0.71 21.98 -8.14
C ASP A 114 0.50 20.95 -9.25
N VAL A 115 -0.70 20.38 -9.33
CA VAL A 115 -0.99 19.23 -10.20
C VAL A 115 -2.05 19.61 -11.23
N PRO A 116 -1.79 19.46 -12.54
CA PRO A 116 -2.80 19.62 -13.57
C PRO A 116 -3.76 18.43 -13.52
N VAL A 117 -5.05 18.73 -13.41
CA VAL A 117 -6.09 17.73 -13.22
C VAL A 117 -7.32 18.05 -14.05
N ARG A 118 -8.19 17.05 -14.18
CA ARG A 118 -9.55 17.23 -14.68
C ARG A 118 -10.53 16.41 -13.86
N LYS A 119 -11.61 17.05 -13.42
CA LYS A 119 -12.68 16.38 -12.68
C LYS A 119 -13.36 15.32 -13.56
N VAL A 120 -13.65 14.15 -13.00
CA VAL A 120 -14.40 13.08 -13.70
C VAL A 120 -15.81 12.92 -13.15
N ASN A 121 -16.68 12.28 -13.93
CA ASN A 121 -18.03 11.92 -13.53
C ASN A 121 -18.00 10.73 -12.56
N MET A 122 -18.67 10.88 -11.40
CA MET A 122 -18.76 9.88 -10.33
C MET A 122 -19.66 8.68 -10.67
N ASP A 123 -20.35 8.67 -11.81
CA ASP A 123 -21.08 7.50 -12.30
C ASP A 123 -20.41 6.88 -13.53
N ASN A 124 -19.52 7.62 -14.20
CA ASN A 124 -18.72 7.16 -15.34
C ASN A 124 -17.36 7.87 -15.38
N ARG A 125 -16.31 7.28 -14.82
CA ARG A 125 -15.00 7.94 -14.67
C ARG A 125 -14.32 8.22 -16.01
N ASN A 126 -14.75 7.59 -17.11
CA ASN A 126 -14.25 7.90 -18.45
C ASN A 126 -14.75 9.26 -18.99
N GLU A 127 -15.75 9.86 -18.35
CA GLU A 127 -16.31 11.14 -18.73
C GLU A 127 -15.77 12.26 -17.85
N PHE A 128 -15.29 13.34 -18.47
CA PHE A 128 -14.90 14.54 -17.74
C PHE A 128 -16.12 15.38 -17.35
N ALA A 129 -16.11 15.87 -16.11
CA ALA A 129 -17.15 16.70 -15.51
C ALA A 129 -16.71 18.16 -15.29
N GLY A 130 -15.60 18.57 -15.90
CA GLY A 130 -15.04 19.92 -15.79
C GLY A 130 -14.00 20.21 -16.87
N GLU A 131 -13.43 21.41 -16.84
CA GLU A 131 -12.26 21.79 -17.62
C GLU A 131 -10.97 21.37 -16.90
N GLU A 132 -9.83 21.48 -17.59
CA GLU A 132 -8.53 21.36 -16.95
C GLU A 132 -8.33 22.47 -15.91
N GLU A 133 -7.81 22.09 -14.74
CA GLU A 133 -7.45 23.02 -13.67
C GLU A 133 -6.19 22.56 -12.96
N THR A 134 -5.60 23.43 -12.13
CA THR A 134 -4.45 23.10 -11.29
C THR A 134 -4.86 23.13 -9.83
N ILE A 135 -4.62 22.02 -9.12
CA ILE A 135 -4.94 21.88 -7.68
C ILE A 135 -3.67 21.68 -6.85
N ARG A 136 -3.79 21.91 -5.53
CA ARG A 136 -2.74 21.59 -4.54
C ARG A 136 -2.98 20.19 -3.98
N ALA A 137 -2.27 19.19 -4.51
CA ALA A 137 -2.53 17.79 -4.22
C ALA A 137 -1.38 17.12 -3.45
N TRP A 138 -1.70 16.25 -2.49
CA TRP A 138 -0.75 15.47 -1.69
C TRP A 138 -0.16 14.30 -2.49
N THR A 139 0.87 14.59 -3.28
CA THR A 139 1.47 13.65 -4.24
C THR A 139 2.98 13.48 -4.07
N LYS A 140 3.66 14.32 -3.28
CA LYS A 140 5.11 14.20 -3.08
C LYS A 140 5.47 13.28 -1.93
N PHE A 141 6.11 12.14 -2.21
CA PHE A 141 6.62 11.22 -1.20
C PHE A 141 8.14 11.11 -1.32
N TYR A 142 8.85 11.62 -0.30
CA TYR A 142 10.31 11.63 -0.28
C TYR A 142 10.91 10.94 0.97
N PHE A 143 10.08 10.44 1.87
CA PHE A 143 10.46 9.51 2.94
C PHE A 143 11.62 9.99 3.83
N PRO A 144 11.48 11.16 4.49
CA PRO A 144 12.59 11.81 5.21
C PRO A 144 13.19 10.95 6.32
N GLY A 145 12.39 10.10 6.97
CA GLY A 145 12.89 9.22 8.04
C GLY A 145 13.73 8.05 7.52
N ARG A 146 13.47 7.59 6.29
CA ARG A 146 14.22 6.50 5.65
C ARG A 146 15.50 6.97 4.95
N GLN A 147 15.58 8.24 4.56
CA GLN A 147 16.79 8.88 3.99
C GLN A 147 17.38 8.10 2.80
N GLY A 148 16.53 7.62 1.90
CA GLY A 148 16.96 6.90 0.69
C GLY A 148 17.48 5.47 0.94
N LYS A 149 17.43 4.96 2.18
CA LYS A 149 17.78 3.56 2.45
C LYS A 149 16.85 2.62 1.68
N TYR A 150 17.45 1.60 1.04
CA TYR A 150 16.83 0.63 0.12
C TYR A 150 16.41 1.19 -1.24
N SER A 151 15.80 2.38 -1.29
CA SER A 151 15.46 3.07 -2.53
C SER A 151 15.47 4.58 -2.36
N ASP A 152 16.07 5.27 -3.33
CA ASP A 152 16.11 6.73 -3.46
C ASP A 152 14.98 7.29 -4.34
N PHE A 153 14.06 6.43 -4.80
CA PHE A 153 12.91 6.83 -5.60
C PHE A 153 11.99 7.78 -4.82
N VAL A 154 11.74 8.95 -5.40
CA VAL A 154 10.80 9.96 -4.92
C VAL A 154 9.56 9.88 -5.79
N TRP A 155 8.39 9.74 -5.18
CA TRP A 155 7.13 9.79 -5.89
C TRP A 155 6.68 11.23 -5.98
N ASP A 156 6.29 11.67 -7.17
CA ASP A 156 5.64 12.95 -7.41
C ASP A 156 4.37 12.73 -8.23
N TRP A 157 3.66 13.81 -8.56
CA TRP A 157 2.39 13.72 -9.27
C TRP A 157 2.45 12.97 -10.62
N HIS A 158 3.62 12.84 -11.26
CA HIS A 158 3.79 12.03 -12.49
C HIS A 158 3.69 10.52 -12.25
N ALA A 159 3.76 10.08 -10.99
CA ALA A 159 3.61 8.69 -10.58
C ALA A 159 2.16 8.27 -10.32
N PHE A 160 1.19 9.18 -10.55
CA PHE A 160 -0.21 8.96 -10.19
C PHE A 160 -1.20 9.31 -11.31
N THR A 161 -2.25 8.51 -11.44
CA THR A 161 -3.36 8.62 -12.40
C THR A 161 -4.52 9.45 -11.87
N GLY A 162 -4.74 9.44 -10.56
CA GLY A 162 -5.87 10.11 -9.96
C GLY A 162 -5.69 10.47 -8.50
N ILE A 163 -6.50 11.41 -8.05
CA ILE A 163 -6.56 11.83 -6.65
C ILE A 163 -7.94 12.35 -6.28
N SER A 164 -8.24 12.33 -4.99
CA SER A 164 -9.45 12.90 -4.41
C SER A 164 -9.12 13.70 -3.16
N GLU A 165 -9.71 14.88 -3.03
CA GLU A 165 -9.65 15.68 -1.79
C GLU A 165 -10.79 15.32 -0.83
N ASN A 166 -11.88 14.76 -1.33
CA ASN A 166 -13.06 14.37 -0.55
C ASN A 166 -13.90 13.31 -1.30
N PRO A 167 -14.75 12.54 -0.61
CA PRO A 167 -15.47 11.40 -1.20
C PRO A 167 -16.38 11.72 -2.40
N GLU A 168 -16.69 13.00 -2.66
CA GLU A 168 -17.63 13.43 -3.70
C GLU A 168 -16.92 13.85 -5.00
N ILE A 169 -15.59 13.98 -5.00
CA ILE A 169 -14.82 14.49 -6.13
C ILE A 169 -13.62 13.60 -6.40
N ILE A 170 -13.54 13.10 -7.62
CA ILE A 170 -12.37 12.42 -8.17
C ILE A 170 -11.80 13.29 -9.29
N TYR A 171 -10.49 13.45 -9.27
CA TYR A 171 -9.72 14.10 -10.31
C TYR A 171 -8.84 13.06 -11.01
N MET A 172 -8.84 13.08 -12.34
CA MET A 172 -7.78 12.48 -13.13
C MET A 172 -6.60 13.44 -13.17
N ILE A 173 -5.41 12.92 -12.95
CA ILE A 173 -4.14 13.66 -13.07
C ILE A 173 -3.71 13.64 -14.54
N LEU A 174 -3.41 14.82 -15.09
CA LEU A 174 -3.03 14.98 -16.49
C LEU A 174 -1.51 14.87 -16.66
N ASN A 175 -0.98 13.66 -16.42
CA ASN A 175 0.44 13.35 -16.65
C ASN A 175 0.69 12.83 -18.09
N GLU A 176 1.96 12.69 -18.47
CA GLU A 176 2.39 12.28 -19.81
C GLU A 176 2.14 10.80 -20.14
N HIS A 177 1.81 9.97 -19.14
CA HIS A 177 1.53 8.55 -19.27
C HIS A 177 0.02 8.25 -19.37
N ALA A 178 -0.81 9.10 -18.77
CA ALA A 178 -2.25 8.89 -18.70
C ALA A 178 -2.95 9.14 -20.03
N HIS A 179 -2.46 10.10 -20.81
CA HIS A 179 -3.07 10.51 -22.08
C HIS A 179 -4.59 10.79 -21.99
N GLY A 180 -5.05 11.28 -20.82
CA GLY A 180 -6.46 11.55 -20.55
C GLY A 180 -7.33 10.31 -20.34
N GLN A 181 -6.73 9.18 -19.97
CA GLN A 181 -7.41 7.90 -19.74
C GLN A 181 -6.94 7.25 -18.44
N TRP A 182 -7.81 6.46 -17.82
CA TRP A 182 -7.47 5.55 -16.73
C TRP A 182 -6.75 4.30 -17.25
N ASP A 183 -6.14 3.51 -16.36
CA ASP A 183 -5.66 2.19 -16.74
C ASP A 183 -6.82 1.28 -17.19
N GLU A 184 -6.52 0.32 -18.07
CA GLU A 184 -7.55 -0.59 -18.60
C GLU A 184 -7.99 -1.59 -17.52
N MET A 185 -9.27 -1.54 -17.16
CA MET A 185 -9.88 -2.44 -16.18
C MET A 185 -10.66 -3.57 -16.87
N LEU A 186 -10.72 -4.73 -16.22
CA LEU A 186 -11.46 -5.90 -16.73
C LEU A 186 -12.99 -5.72 -16.67
N GLU A 187 -13.45 -4.90 -15.71
CA GLU A 187 -14.86 -4.61 -15.47
C GLU A 187 -15.10 -3.11 -15.72
N ASP A 188 -16.32 -2.79 -16.16
CA ASP A 188 -16.76 -1.44 -16.50
C ASP A 188 -17.61 -0.80 -15.39
N GLU A 189 -17.47 -1.27 -14.15
CA GLU A 189 -18.14 -0.66 -13.01
C GLU A 189 -17.74 0.81 -12.93
N ASN A 190 -18.76 1.67 -12.92
CA ASN A 190 -18.61 3.11 -13.04
C ASN A 190 -17.84 3.60 -14.28
N GLY A 191 -17.95 2.87 -15.39
CA GLY A 191 -17.21 3.08 -16.63
C GLY A 191 -15.75 2.65 -16.55
N ASN A 192 -15.04 3.00 -15.47
CA ASN A 192 -13.69 2.53 -15.16
C ASN A 192 -13.44 2.67 -13.64
N PHE A 193 -12.99 1.58 -13.00
CA PHE A 193 -12.75 1.50 -11.56
C PHE A 193 -11.26 1.40 -11.20
N ASP A 194 -10.37 2.00 -12.01
CA ASP A 194 -8.96 2.17 -11.69
C ASP A 194 -8.80 2.96 -10.38
N TYR A 195 -9.37 4.18 -10.35
CA TYR A 195 -9.35 4.99 -9.15
C TYR A 195 -10.23 4.41 -8.04
N LEU A 196 -9.59 4.08 -6.91
CA LEU A 196 -10.25 3.65 -5.67
C LEU A 196 -10.17 4.72 -4.57
N MET A 197 -8.95 5.12 -4.18
CA MET A 197 -8.70 6.08 -3.10
C MET A 197 -7.24 6.58 -3.12
N GLY A 198 -6.96 7.65 -2.36
CA GLY A 198 -5.60 8.15 -2.18
C GLY A 198 -5.02 8.78 -3.44
N ALA A 199 -3.68 8.74 -3.57
CA ALA A 199 -2.99 9.00 -4.81
C ALA A 199 -2.87 7.67 -5.57
N ASP A 200 -3.65 7.54 -6.62
CA ASP A 200 -3.83 6.32 -7.42
C ASP A 200 -2.64 6.12 -8.36
N ILE A 201 -2.02 4.95 -8.37
CA ILE A 201 -0.70 4.74 -8.98
C ILE A 201 -0.80 4.61 -10.51
N GLU A 202 0.05 5.34 -11.23
CA GLU A 202 0.16 5.28 -12.70
C GLU A 202 1.05 4.13 -13.15
N PHE A 203 0.45 2.97 -13.48
CA PHE A 203 1.21 1.79 -13.89
C PHE A 203 1.74 1.87 -15.33
N ARG A 204 1.28 2.83 -16.16
CA ARG A 204 1.88 3.03 -17.50
C ARG A 204 3.24 3.70 -17.41
N ASN A 205 3.50 4.46 -16.33
CA ASN A 205 4.79 5.07 -16.05
C ASN A 205 5.87 3.98 -15.88
N PRO A 206 6.89 3.91 -16.78
CA PRO A 206 7.92 2.88 -16.70
C PRO A 206 8.82 3.00 -15.46
N ALA A 207 9.01 4.21 -14.93
CA ALA A 207 9.79 4.44 -13.72
C ALA A 207 9.08 3.86 -12.48
N VAL A 208 7.75 4.05 -12.40
CA VAL A 208 6.90 3.45 -11.36
C VAL A 208 6.96 1.92 -11.42
N ARG A 209 6.78 1.33 -12.61
CA ARG A 209 6.85 -0.13 -12.76
C ARG A 209 8.19 -0.71 -12.35
N GLU A 210 9.28 -0.05 -12.73
CA GLU A 210 10.62 -0.48 -12.34
C GLU A 210 10.84 -0.37 -10.83
N GLU A 211 10.36 0.70 -10.20
CA GLU A 211 10.45 0.86 -8.76
C GLU A 211 9.63 -0.20 -8.00
N LEU A 212 8.41 -0.48 -8.45
CA LEU A 212 7.57 -1.52 -7.84
C LEU A 212 8.15 -2.92 -8.04
N ARG A 213 8.78 -3.18 -9.19
CA ARG A 213 9.51 -4.43 -9.45
C ARG A 213 10.72 -4.56 -8.53
N LYS A 214 11.50 -3.49 -8.34
CA LYS A 214 12.63 -3.43 -7.42
C LYS A 214 12.19 -3.65 -5.97
N TRP A 215 11.10 -3.01 -5.55
CA TRP A 215 10.51 -3.24 -4.24
C TRP A 215 10.09 -4.71 -4.07
N GLY A 216 9.38 -5.28 -5.04
CA GLY A 216 8.93 -6.67 -4.97
C GLY A 216 10.09 -7.66 -4.87
N GLN A 217 11.23 -7.39 -5.52
CA GLN A 217 12.43 -8.21 -5.36
C GLN A 217 13.12 -8.03 -4.01
N TRP A 218 13.10 -6.82 -3.46
CA TRP A 218 13.68 -6.51 -2.16
C TRP A 218 12.87 -7.09 -1.00
N TYR A 219 11.54 -7.17 -1.15
CA TYR A 219 10.63 -7.62 -0.11
C TYR A 219 10.63 -9.16 0.08
N MET A 220 11.10 -9.91 -0.92
CA MET A 220 11.12 -11.38 -0.95
C MET A 220 12.41 -12.00 -0.40
#